data_AF-A0A523GKP2-F1
#
_entry.id   AF-A0A523GKP2-F1
#
_cell.length_a   1.000
_cell.length_b   1.000
_cell.length_c   1.000
_cell.angle_alpha   90.00
_cell.angle_beta   90.00
_cell.angle_gamma   90.00
#
_symmetry.space_group_name_H-M   'P 1'
#
loop_
_entity.id
_entity.type
_entity.pdbx_description
1 polymer ?
#
loop_
_entity_poly.entity_id
_entity_poly.type
_entity_poly.pdbx_seq_one_letter_code
_entity_poly.pdbx_strand_id
1 'polypeptide(L)'
;MLNQILIFTLNTLLGLFSLALLLRFYMQLMRTPYRNPLSQFLIALTDFIVRPTRRMIPGLRGIDLSTLLLAWLIQFILLAGIYKLQGYNFSSTIGTVITGLVLLAFVEIIKMSFHIVMIAVIVQAVLSWFSPHSSMAPLLDSFTRPFLRIFRERIPPIGNIDLSPLFVLVIIQLLLMVVTGWQQGIYQLF
;
A
#
# COMPACT_ATOMS: atom_id res chain seq x y z
N MET A 1 13.04 12.31 -23.30
CA MET A 1 11.65 12.80 -23.33
C MET A 1 10.63 11.66 -23.45
N LEU A 2 10.59 10.87 -24.53
CA LEU A 2 9.61 9.78 -24.67
C LEU A 2 9.65 8.76 -23.52
N ASN A 3 10.84 8.27 -23.14
CA ASN A 3 10.96 7.29 -22.05
C ASN A 3 10.47 7.84 -20.70
N GLN A 4 10.67 9.13 -20.42
CA GLN A 4 10.20 9.76 -19.19
C GLN A 4 8.67 9.83 -19.15
N ILE A 5 8.03 10.16 -20.27
CA ILE A 5 6.56 10.17 -20.40
C ILE A 5 6.00 8.75 -20.18
N LEU A 6 6.64 7.74 -20.77
CA LEU A 6 6.26 6.34 -20.59
C LEU A 6 6.44 5.88 -19.14
N ILE A 7 7.56 6.22 -18.50
CA ILE A 7 7.81 5.91 -17.09
C ILE A 7 6.77 6.57 -16.18
N PHE A 8 6.43 7.84 -16.42
CA PHE A 8 5.40 8.55 -15.67
C PHE A 8 4.02 7.88 -15.83
N THR A 9 3.65 7.56 -17.07
CA THR A 9 2.38 6.90 -17.39
C THR A 9 2.30 5.52 -16.73
N LEU A 10 3.36 4.71 -16.80
CA LEU A 10 3.42 3.40 -16.15
C LEU A 10 3.30 3.52 -14.63
N ASN A 11 4.08 4.42 -13.99
CA ASN A 11 4.02 4.67 -12.56
C ASN A 11 2.61 5.08 -12.12
N THR A 12 1.97 5.95 -12.88
CA THR A 12 0.63 6.42 -12.57
C THR A 12 -0.39 5.29 -12.70
N LEU A 13 -0.47 4.64 -13.86
CA LEU A 13 -1.50 3.64 -14.11
C LEU A 13 -1.32 2.39 -13.26
N LEU A 14 -0.13 1.77 -13.31
CA LEU A 14 0.12 0.52 -12.58
C LEU A 14 0.29 0.76 -11.08
N GLY A 15 0.87 1.90 -10.68
CA GLY A 15 0.97 2.27 -9.27
C GLY A 15 -0.40 2.49 -8.63
N LEU A 16 -1.29 3.25 -9.29
CA LEU A 16 -2.67 3.42 -8.82
C LEU A 16 -3.44 2.10 -8.82
N PHE A 17 -3.22 1.24 -9.81
CA PHE A 17 -3.87 -0.07 -9.86
C PHE A 17 -3.40 -1.01 -8.74
N SER A 18 -2.09 -1.03 -8.47
CA SER A 18 -1.50 -1.76 -7.34
C SER A 18 -2.04 -1.24 -6.00
N LEU A 19 -2.13 0.09 -5.86
CA LEU A 19 -2.76 0.75 -4.71
C LEU A 19 -4.21 0.30 -4.54
N ALA A 20 -5.01 0.28 -5.62
CA ALA A 20 -6.39 -0.16 -5.56
C ALA A 20 -6.53 -1.64 -5.12
N LEU A 21 -5.64 -2.51 -5.58
CA LEU A 21 -5.60 -3.92 -5.15
C LEU A 21 -5.23 -4.06 -3.68
N LEU A 22 -4.22 -3.32 -3.19
CA LEU A 22 -3.86 -3.33 -1.77
C LEU A 22 -4.96 -2.74 -0.89
N LEU A 23 -5.58 -1.63 -1.28
CA LEU A 23 -6.71 -1.08 -0.54
C LEU A 23 -7.86 -2.09 -0.48
N ARG A 24 -8.15 -2.81 -1.56
CA ARG A 24 -9.16 -3.87 -1.58
C ARG A 24 -8.81 -4.97 -0.59
N PHE A 25 -7.55 -5.41 -0.59
CA PHE A 25 -7.03 -6.38 0.36
C PHE A 25 -7.24 -5.92 1.81
N TYR A 26 -6.88 -4.68 2.14
CA TYR A 26 -7.08 -4.12 3.49
C TYR A 26 -8.55 -3.98 3.87
N MET A 27 -9.43 -3.58 2.95
CA MET A 27 -10.87 -3.52 3.20
C MET A 27 -11.46 -4.90 3.52
N GLN A 28 -10.98 -5.94 2.83
CA GLN A 28 -11.38 -7.32 3.11
C GLN A 28 -10.82 -7.79 4.46
N LEU A 29 -9.56 -7.46 4.77
CA LEU A 29 -8.92 -7.79 6.03
C LEU A 29 -9.67 -7.20 7.24
N MET A 30 -10.13 -5.95 7.11
CA MET A 30 -10.93 -5.25 8.12
C MET A 30 -12.40 -5.68 8.16
N ARG A 31 -12.84 -6.57 7.25
CA ARG A 31 -14.23 -7.00 7.09
C ARG A 31 -15.19 -5.81 6.90
N THR A 32 -14.73 -4.79 6.18
CA THR A 32 -15.52 -3.59 5.92
C THR A 32 -16.80 -3.95 5.16
N PRO A 33 -17.96 -3.37 5.52
CA PRO A 33 -19.21 -3.64 4.81
C PRO A 33 -19.14 -3.20 3.35
N TYR A 34 -19.63 -4.06 2.45
CA TYR A 34 -19.69 -3.84 1.00
C TYR A 34 -20.45 -2.58 0.56
N ARG A 35 -21.26 -1.98 1.46
CA ARG A 35 -22.05 -0.77 1.18
C ARG A 35 -21.22 0.51 1.17
N ASN A 36 -19.94 0.46 1.55
CA ASN A 36 -19.08 1.63 1.50
C ASN A 36 -18.74 2.00 0.04
N PRO A 37 -18.90 3.28 -0.39
CA PRO A 37 -18.59 3.72 -1.75
C PRO A 37 -17.17 3.38 -2.21
N LEU A 38 -16.18 3.49 -1.32
CA LEU A 38 -14.79 3.15 -1.61
C LEU A 38 -14.64 1.65 -1.90
N SER A 39 -15.30 0.79 -1.13
CA SER A 39 -15.26 -0.65 -1.37
C SER A 39 -15.90 -1.02 -2.71
N GLN A 40 -17.02 -0.39 -3.08
CA GLN A 40 -17.68 -0.61 -4.37
C GLN A 40 -16.80 -0.16 -5.53
N PHE A 41 -16.17 1.01 -5.40
CA PHE A 41 -15.23 1.52 -6.39
C PHE A 41 -14.04 0.57 -6.61
N LEU A 42 -13.40 0.12 -5.52
CA LEU A 42 -12.26 -0.79 -5.62
C LEU A 42 -12.64 -2.14 -6.21
N ILE A 43 -13.80 -2.68 -5.83
CA ILE A 43 -14.30 -3.93 -6.42
C ILE A 43 -14.52 -3.72 -7.90
N ALA A 44 -15.29 -2.71 -8.31
CA ALA A 44 -15.57 -2.42 -9.72
C ALA A 44 -14.28 -2.26 -10.54
N LEU A 45 -13.26 -1.62 -9.99
CA LEU A 45 -11.98 -1.40 -10.66
C LEU A 45 -11.13 -2.67 -10.77
N THR A 46 -11.20 -3.61 -9.83
CA THR A 46 -10.24 -4.73 -9.74
C THR A 46 -10.84 -6.12 -9.97
N ASP A 47 -12.17 -6.26 -9.96
CA ASP A 47 -12.84 -7.56 -9.96
C ASP A 47 -12.52 -8.43 -11.16
N PHE A 48 -12.31 -7.82 -12.32
CA PHE A 48 -12.06 -8.52 -13.57
C PHE A 48 -10.78 -9.37 -13.53
N ILE A 49 -9.75 -8.96 -12.78
CA ILE A 49 -8.50 -9.74 -12.58
C ILE A 49 -8.58 -10.58 -11.30
N VAL A 50 -9.22 -10.06 -10.25
CA VAL A 50 -9.29 -10.75 -8.96
C VAL A 50 -10.16 -12.01 -9.02
N ARG A 51 -11.31 -11.98 -9.71
CA ARG A 51 -12.24 -13.13 -9.78
C ARG A 51 -11.62 -14.36 -10.46
N PRO A 52 -10.96 -14.25 -11.63
CA PRO A 52 -10.26 -15.39 -12.22
C PRO A 52 -9.15 -15.92 -11.31
N THR A 53 -8.35 -15.04 -10.73
CA THR A 53 -7.20 -15.41 -9.88
C THR A 53 -7.64 -16.17 -8.63
N ARG A 54 -8.77 -15.76 -8.02
CA ARG A 54 -9.38 -16.44 -6.88
C ARG A 54 -9.76 -17.90 -7.15
N ARG A 55 -9.96 -18.29 -8.41
CA ARG A 55 -10.22 -19.69 -8.76
C ARG A 55 -8.96 -20.56 -8.65
N MET A 56 -7.78 -19.97 -8.85
CA MET A 56 -6.51 -20.68 -8.78
C MET A 56 -5.92 -20.66 -7.37
N ILE A 57 -6.02 -19.54 -6.67
CA ILE A 57 -5.45 -19.34 -5.34
C ILE A 57 -6.58 -18.96 -4.38
N PRO A 58 -7.24 -19.94 -3.75
CA PRO A 58 -8.33 -19.65 -2.83
C PRO A 58 -7.82 -18.82 -1.65
N GLY A 59 -8.65 -17.90 -1.15
CA GLY A 59 -8.33 -17.11 0.04
C GLY A 59 -8.25 -18.00 1.29
N LEU A 60 -7.34 -17.67 2.20
CA LEU A 60 -7.13 -18.44 3.44
C LEU A 60 -7.74 -17.67 4.62
N ARG A 61 -8.69 -18.30 5.34
CA ARG A 61 -9.25 -17.77 6.62
C ARG A 61 -9.76 -16.31 6.57
N GLY A 62 -10.35 -15.90 5.45
CA GLY A 62 -10.86 -14.53 5.26
C GLY A 62 -9.83 -13.52 4.75
N ILE A 63 -8.59 -13.94 4.53
CA ILE A 63 -7.54 -13.16 3.87
C ILE A 63 -7.56 -13.48 2.37
N ASP A 64 -7.67 -12.46 1.53
CA ASP A 64 -7.67 -12.61 0.08
C ASP A 64 -6.23 -12.60 -0.45
N LEU A 65 -5.56 -13.75 -0.37
CA LEU A 65 -4.18 -13.90 -0.87
C LEU A 65 -4.08 -13.61 -2.38
N SER A 66 -5.17 -13.81 -3.13
CA SER A 66 -5.23 -13.49 -4.55
C SER A 66 -5.04 -11.99 -4.81
N THR A 67 -5.69 -11.11 -4.05
CA THR A 67 -5.56 -9.65 -4.26
C THR A 67 -4.17 -9.15 -3.90
N LEU A 68 -3.57 -9.67 -2.83
CA LEU A 68 -2.20 -9.32 -2.43
C LEU A 68 -1.17 -9.79 -3.47
N LEU A 69 -1.30 -11.04 -3.96
CA LEU A 69 -0.42 -11.58 -4.99
C LEU A 69 -0.53 -10.78 -6.30
N LEU A 70 -1.75 -10.39 -6.69
CA LEU A 70 -1.94 -9.54 -7.86
C LEU A 70 -1.32 -8.16 -7.69
N ALA A 71 -1.47 -7.52 -6.54
CA ALA A 71 -0.81 -6.24 -6.27
C ALA A 71 0.71 -6.37 -6.44
N TRP A 72 1.29 -7.41 -5.85
CA TRP A 72 2.71 -7.70 -5.96
C TRP A 72 3.16 -7.98 -7.41
N LEU A 73 2.40 -8.75 -8.18
CA LEU A 73 2.69 -9.00 -9.60
C LEU A 73 2.61 -7.73 -10.45
N ILE A 74 1.62 -6.86 -10.21
CA ILE A 74 1.53 -5.57 -10.89
C ILE A 74 2.75 -4.70 -10.56
N GLN A 75 3.20 -4.72 -9.30
CA GLN A 75 4.41 -4.00 -8.90
C GLN A 75 5.66 -4.55 -9.58
N PHE A 76 5.78 -5.87 -9.70
CA PHE A 76 6.87 -6.51 -10.45
C PHE A 76 6.88 -6.08 -11.92
N ILE A 77 5.72 -6.11 -12.59
CA ILE A 77 5.58 -5.68 -13.99
C ILE A 77 5.94 -4.21 -14.15
N LEU A 78 5.49 -3.36 -13.23
CA LEU A 78 5.82 -1.93 -13.21
C LEU A 78 7.33 -1.70 -13.13
N LEU A 79 8.00 -2.32 -12.14
CA LEU A 79 9.45 -2.17 -11.96
C LEU A 79 10.21 -2.70 -13.18
N ALA A 80 9.87 -3.89 -13.67
CA ALA A 80 10.49 -4.45 -14.87
C ALA A 80 10.34 -3.51 -16.09
N GLY A 81 9.16 -2.91 -16.28
CA GLY A 81 8.90 -1.94 -17.33
C GLY A 81 9.75 -0.68 -17.19
N ILE A 82 9.89 -0.15 -15.98
CA ILE A 82 10.70 1.03 -15.69
C ILE A 82 12.19 0.77 -15.96
N TYR A 83 12.75 -0.31 -15.41
CA TYR A 83 14.18 -0.64 -15.61
C TYR A 83 14.53 -0.85 -17.07
N LYS A 84 13.63 -1.49 -17.83
CA LYS A 84 13.78 -1.65 -19.28
C LYS A 84 13.82 -0.30 -20.00
N LEU A 85 12.92 0.62 -19.65
CA LEU A 85 12.85 1.96 -20.28
C LEU A 85 14.00 2.89 -19.87
N GLN A 86 14.58 2.67 -18.69
CA GLN A 86 15.77 3.40 -18.22
C GLN A 86 17.06 2.90 -18.86
N GLY A 87 17.01 1.85 -19.69
CA GLY A 87 18.19 1.29 -20.34
C GLY A 87 19.15 0.67 -19.32
N TYR A 88 18.63 0.14 -18.21
CA TYR A 88 19.46 -0.52 -17.22
C TYR A 88 20.14 -1.71 -17.89
N ASN A 89 21.47 -1.66 -18.01
CA ASN A 89 22.25 -2.75 -18.59
C ASN A 89 22.23 -3.89 -17.58
N PHE A 90 21.39 -4.88 -17.84
CA PHE A 90 21.38 -6.16 -17.13
C PHE A 90 22.68 -6.93 -17.45
N SER A 91 23.81 -6.42 -16.94
CA SER A 91 25.12 -7.05 -17.05
C SER A 91 25.25 -8.27 -16.13
N SER A 92 24.31 -8.40 -15.19
CA SER A 92 24.20 -9.50 -14.26
C SER A 92 23.39 -10.67 -14.85
N THR A 93 23.62 -11.88 -14.37
CA THR A 93 22.93 -13.09 -14.83
C THR A 93 21.41 -12.90 -14.76
N ILE A 94 20.66 -13.35 -15.79
CA ILE A 94 19.19 -13.18 -15.85
C ILE A 94 18.49 -13.60 -14.53
N GLY A 95 19.01 -14.64 -13.86
CA GLY A 95 18.49 -15.09 -12.56
C GLY A 95 18.65 -14.08 -11.41
N THR A 96 19.76 -13.34 -11.33
CA THR A 96 19.97 -12.32 -10.29
C THR A 96 19.06 -11.12 -10.50
N VAL A 97 18.86 -10.72 -11.76
CA VAL A 97 17.94 -9.64 -12.14
C VAL A 97 16.50 -9.96 -11.73
N ILE A 98 15.99 -11.14 -12.12
CA ILE A 98 14.62 -11.54 -11.79
C ILE A 98 14.43 -11.60 -10.27
N THR A 99 15.40 -12.19 -9.56
CA THR A 99 15.36 -12.28 -8.09
C THR A 99 15.35 -10.89 -7.45
N GLY A 100 16.20 -9.97 -7.93
CA GLY A 100 16.23 -8.58 -7.49
C GLY A 100 14.90 -7.88 -7.69
N LEU A 101 14.29 -8.00 -8.87
CA LEU A 101 12.97 -7.40 -9.17
C LEU A 101 11.84 -7.98 -8.31
N VAL A 102 11.84 -9.29 -8.07
CA VAL A 102 10.89 -9.98 -7.18
C VAL A 102 10.97 -9.40 -5.75
N LEU A 103 12.18 -9.25 -5.22
CA LEU A 103 12.41 -8.69 -3.89
C LEU A 103 12.05 -7.20 -3.83
N LEU A 104 12.42 -6.41 -4.85
CA LEU A 104 12.06 -5.00 -4.92
C LEU A 104 10.55 -4.80 -4.99
N ALA A 105 9.83 -5.62 -5.77
CA ALA A 105 8.38 -5.56 -5.84
C ALA A 105 7.75 -5.83 -4.46
N PHE A 106 8.33 -6.75 -3.69
CA PHE A 106 7.87 -7.02 -2.32
C PHE A 106 8.12 -5.82 -1.39
N VAL A 107 9.30 -5.21 -1.48
CA VAL A 107 9.64 -3.99 -0.73
C VAL A 107 8.70 -2.83 -1.07
N GLU A 108 8.36 -2.65 -2.36
CA GLU A 108 7.42 -1.59 -2.77
C GLU A 108 5.99 -1.83 -2.25
N ILE A 109 5.54 -3.09 -2.17
CA ILE A 109 4.26 -3.42 -1.50
C ILE A 109 4.29 -3.01 -0.02
N ILE A 110 5.38 -3.31 0.70
CA ILE A 110 5.56 -2.91 2.10
C ILE A 110 5.54 -1.37 2.23
N LYS A 111 6.27 -0.66 1.37
CA LYS A 111 6.28 0.81 1.36
C LYS A 111 4.88 1.35 1.12
N MET A 112 4.17 0.82 0.13
CA MET A 112 2.82 1.26 -0.18
C MET A 112 1.85 1.00 0.98
N SER A 113 1.97 -0.14 1.66
CA SER A 113 1.24 -0.44 2.89
C SER A 113 1.48 0.61 3.98
N PHE A 114 2.72 1.00 4.22
CA PHE A 114 3.04 2.08 5.17
C PHE A 114 2.43 3.43 4.75
N HIS A 115 2.47 3.77 3.45
CA HIS A 115 1.86 4.98 2.94
C HIS A 115 0.34 4.98 3.09
N ILE A 116 -0.32 3.83 2.88
CA ILE A 116 -1.77 3.67 3.11
C ILE A 116 -2.10 3.96 4.57
N VAL A 117 -1.35 3.38 5.52
CA VAL A 117 -1.56 3.63 6.96
C VAL A 117 -1.29 5.09 7.30
N MET A 118 -0.21 5.67 6.78
CA MET A 118 0.14 7.09 6.97
C MET A 118 -1.00 8.01 6.54
N ILE A 119 -1.50 7.85 5.31
CA ILE A 119 -2.60 8.65 4.77
C ILE A 119 -3.87 8.43 5.60
N ALA A 120 -4.20 7.18 5.96
CA ALA A 120 -5.39 6.92 6.76
C ALA A 120 -5.33 7.58 8.14
N VAL A 121 -4.16 7.59 8.79
CA VAL A 121 -3.93 8.28 10.07
C VAL A 121 -4.06 9.79 9.91
N ILE A 122 -3.51 10.37 8.84
CA ILE A 122 -3.65 11.81 8.54
C ILE A 122 -5.13 12.15 8.34
N VAL A 123 -5.84 11.41 7.48
CA VAL A 123 -7.27 11.66 7.22
C VAL A 123 -8.09 11.51 8.50
N GLN A 124 -7.81 10.49 9.32
CA GLN A 124 -8.49 10.32 10.61
C GLN A 124 -8.22 11.48 11.57
N ALA A 125 -6.99 11.97 11.65
CA ALA A 125 -6.63 13.13 12.49
C ALA A 125 -7.40 14.38 12.05
N VAL A 126 -7.38 14.68 10.74
CA VAL A 126 -8.12 15.80 10.15
C VAL A 126 -9.62 15.68 10.44
N LEU A 127 -10.23 14.51 10.20
CA LEU A 127 -11.65 14.30 10.51
C LEU A 127 -11.94 14.45 12.01
N SER A 128 -11.05 13.99 12.90
CA SER A 128 -11.25 14.11 14.35
C SER A 128 -11.26 15.56 14.84
N TRP A 129 -10.54 16.46 14.16
CA TRP A 129 -10.47 17.87 14.54
C TRP A 129 -11.58 18.70 13.90
N PHE A 130 -11.87 18.45 12.62
CA PHE A 130 -12.77 19.29 11.84
C PHE A 130 -14.17 18.71 11.64
N SER A 131 -14.32 17.38 11.62
CA SER A 131 -15.61 16.73 11.35
C SER A 131 -15.76 15.34 12.04
N PRO A 132 -15.92 15.31 13.38
CA PRO A 132 -15.97 14.05 14.13
C PRO A 132 -17.13 13.12 13.74
N HIS A 133 -18.23 13.69 13.21
CA HIS A 133 -19.47 12.98 12.90
C HIS A 133 -19.58 12.54 11.43
N SER A 134 -18.47 12.52 10.69
CA SER A 134 -18.49 12.09 9.28
C SER A 134 -18.84 10.60 9.14
N SER A 135 -19.52 10.23 8.06
CA SER A 135 -19.88 8.83 7.77
C SER A 135 -18.67 7.91 7.53
N MET A 136 -17.51 8.49 7.21
CA MET A 136 -16.25 7.76 7.01
C MET A 136 -15.45 7.55 8.30
N ALA A 137 -15.69 8.36 9.34
CA ALA A 137 -14.94 8.30 10.59
C ALA A 137 -14.94 6.90 11.25
N PRO A 138 -16.05 6.13 11.30
CA PRO A 138 -16.03 4.80 11.90
C PRO A 138 -15.15 3.78 11.15
N LEU A 139 -15.09 3.88 9.82
CA LEU A 139 -14.26 3.00 9.01
C LEU A 139 -12.78 3.32 9.20
N LEU A 140 -12.44 4.61 9.16
CA LEU A 140 -11.07 5.07 9.38
C LEU A 140 -10.62 4.81 10.81
N ASP A 141 -11.48 4.99 11.81
CA ASP A 141 -11.17 4.62 13.19
C ASP A 141 -10.90 3.13 13.30
N SER A 142 -11.76 2.26 12.76
CA SER A 142 -11.54 0.81 12.77
C SER A 142 -10.17 0.42 12.17
N PHE A 143 -9.81 1.02 11.02
CA PHE A 143 -8.54 0.75 10.35
C PHE A 143 -7.33 1.31 11.10
N THR A 144 -7.43 2.52 11.65
CA THR A 144 -6.30 3.23 12.30
C THR A 144 -6.15 2.89 13.79
N ARG A 145 -7.20 2.36 14.44
CA ARG A 145 -7.26 2.07 15.88
C ARG A 145 -6.12 1.17 16.37
N PRO A 146 -5.72 0.08 15.69
CA PRO A 146 -4.59 -0.73 16.15
C PRO A 146 -3.28 0.07 16.30
N PHE A 147 -3.07 1.06 15.43
CA PHE A 147 -1.89 1.92 15.45
C PHE A 147 -2.01 3.07 16.45
N LEU A 148 -3.17 3.75 16.46
CA LEU A 148 -3.41 4.91 17.33
C LEU A 148 -3.61 4.53 18.80
N ARG A 149 -4.23 3.38 19.09
CA ARG A 149 -4.57 2.95 20.47
C ARG A 149 -3.36 2.90 21.39
N ILE A 150 -2.22 2.45 20.88
CA ILE A 150 -0.96 2.32 21.64
C ILE A 150 -0.55 3.68 22.26
N PHE A 151 -0.78 4.78 21.55
CA PHE A 151 -0.46 6.13 22.00
C PHE A 151 -1.62 6.78 22.74
N ARG A 152 -2.86 6.59 22.30
CA ARG A 152 -4.05 7.10 22.98
C ARG A 152 -4.18 6.62 24.42
N GLU A 153 -3.75 5.39 24.70
CA GLU A 153 -3.77 4.82 26.06
C GLU A 153 -2.67 5.40 26.96
N ARG A 154 -1.61 5.99 26.41
CA ARG A 154 -0.44 6.48 27.16
C ARG A 154 -0.33 8.00 27.20
N ILE A 155 -0.90 8.70 26.23
CA ILE A 155 -0.74 10.14 26.03
C ILE A 155 -2.14 10.77 26.08
N PRO A 156 -2.48 11.51 27.15
CA PRO A 156 -3.76 12.20 27.23
C PRO A 156 -3.84 13.31 26.16
N PRO A 157 -5.05 13.62 25.65
CA PRO A 157 -5.23 14.70 24.70
C PRO A 157 -4.86 16.05 25.35
N ILE A 158 -4.16 16.90 24.61
CA ILE A 158 -3.79 18.25 25.07
C ILE A 158 -4.75 19.23 24.41
N GLY A 159 -5.50 20.00 25.21
CA GLY A 159 -6.43 20.99 24.69
C GLY A 159 -7.52 20.41 23.78
N ASN A 160 -8.00 19.19 24.09
CA ASN A 160 -8.98 18.44 23.28
C ASN A 160 -8.49 18.02 21.88
N ILE A 161 -7.17 18.12 21.62
CA ILE A 161 -6.54 17.67 20.38
C ILE A 161 -5.79 16.36 20.65
N ASP A 162 -6.10 15.33 19.86
CA ASP A 162 -5.39 14.05 19.88
C ASP A 162 -4.03 14.17 19.16
N LEU A 163 -2.93 14.06 19.90
CA LEU A 163 -1.56 14.09 19.38
C LEU A 163 -1.03 12.69 19.01
N SER A 164 -1.78 11.63 19.32
CA SER A 164 -1.42 10.24 18.97
C SER A 164 -1.08 10.05 17.48
N PRO A 165 -1.78 10.69 16.53
CA PRO A 165 -1.44 10.61 15.11
C PRO A 165 0.01 11.04 14.82
N LEU A 166 0.53 12.08 15.48
CA LEU A 166 1.89 12.57 15.22
C LEU A 166 2.95 11.51 15.55
N PHE A 167 2.83 10.83 16.70
CA PHE A 167 3.75 9.76 17.08
C PHE A 167 3.69 8.58 16.12
N VAL A 168 2.49 8.19 15.69
CA VAL A 168 2.31 7.13 14.70
C VAL A 168 2.96 7.51 13.36
N LEU A 169 2.80 8.77 12.91
CA LEU A 169 3.41 9.26 11.68
C LEU A 169 4.94 9.24 11.75
N VAL A 170 5.53 9.65 12.88
CA VAL A 170 6.99 9.58 13.09
C VAL A 170 7.48 8.14 13.01
N ILE A 171 6.79 7.19 13.66
CA ILE A 171 7.18 5.78 13.62
C ILE A 171 7.06 5.21 12.20
N ILE A 172 5.98 5.51 11.49
CA ILE A 172 5.82 5.07 10.09
C ILE A 172 6.96 5.64 9.24
N GLN A 173 7.35 6.90 9.44
CA GLN A 173 8.46 7.51 8.72
C GLN A 173 9.79 6.80 9.01
N LEU A 174 10.06 6.47 10.28
CA LEU A 174 11.25 5.69 10.65
C LEU A 174 11.25 4.30 10.01
N LEU A 175 10.10 3.61 9.99
CA LEU A 175 9.97 2.32 9.33
C LEU A 175 10.19 2.45 7.81
N LEU A 176 9.66 3.50 7.18
CA LEU A 176 9.89 3.79 5.77
C LEU A 176 11.38 4.03 5.47
N MET A 177 12.11 4.70 6.37
CA MET A 177 13.56 4.86 6.23
C MET A 177 14.28 3.50 6.24
N VAL A 178 13.92 2.60 7.16
CA VAL A 178 14.49 1.24 7.24
C VAL A 178 14.19 0.45 5.97
N VAL A 179 12.94 0.47 5.50
CA VAL A 179 12.52 -0.26 4.29
C VAL A 179 13.19 0.30 3.03
N THR A 180 13.40 1.62 2.97
CA THR A 180 14.16 2.26 1.90
C THR A 180 15.63 1.83 1.94
N GLY A 181 16.21 1.62 3.13
CA GLY A 181 17.53 1.01 3.29
C GLY A 181 17.60 -0.40 2.70
N TRP A 182 16.59 -1.24 2.92
CA TRP A 182 16.52 -2.57 2.30
C TRP A 182 16.45 -2.49 0.77
N GLN A 183 15.71 -1.52 0.24
CA GLN A 183 15.64 -1.27 -1.20
C GLN A 183 17.02 -0.96 -1.79
N GLN A 184 17.80 -0.11 -1.12
CA GLN A 184 19.17 0.23 -1.53
C GLN A 184 20.09 -0.99 -1.49
N GLY A 185 19.98 -1.83 -0.45
CA GLY A 185 20.74 -3.08 -0.36
C GLY A 185 20.43 -4.03 -1.53
N ILE A 186 19.16 -4.14 -1.93
CA ILE A 186 18.77 -4.99 -3.07
C ILE A 186 19.32 -4.43 -4.39
N TYR A 187 19.37 -3.11 -4.56
CA TYR A 187 20.00 -2.49 -5.74
C TYR A 187 21.50 -2.75 -5.86
N GLN A 188 22.18 -3.08 -4.76
CA GLN A 188 23.61 -3.42 -4.80
C GLN A 188 23.85 -4.88 -5.24
N LEU A 189 22.81 -5.72 -5.27
CA LEU A 189 22.93 -7.14 -5.61
C LEU A 189 22.96 -7.43 -7.11
N PHE A 190 22.61 -6.46 -7.97
CA PHE A 190 22.54 -6.66 -9.43
C PHE A 190 22.83 -5.37 -10.20
#